data_AF-A0A843H689-F1
#
_entry.id   AF-A0A843H689-F1
#
_cell.length_a   1.000
_cell.length_b   1.000
_cell.length_c   1.000
_cell.angle_alpha   90.00
_cell.angle_beta   90.00
_cell.angle_gamma   90.00
#
_symmetry.space_group_name_H-M   'P 1'
#
loop_
_entity.id
_entity.type
_entity.pdbx_description
1 polymer ?
#
loop_
_entity_poly.entity_id
_entity_poly.type
_entity_poly.pdbx_seq_one_letter_code
_entity_poly.pdbx_strand_id
1 'polypeptide(L)'
;MNFNQIKEPISREVINRSLCNDFKFDIGDRVITKATHTPGVILKKFNDIMQGKNFITYTIQCRDSSSIMLVSQDNLELDQEYQPIKK
;
A
#
# COMPACT_ATOMS: atom_id res chain seq x y z
N MET A 1 41.37 5.24 -29.61
CA MET A 1 40.25 5.40 -28.66
C MET A 1 38.99 5.58 -29.48
N ASN A 2 38.06 4.62 -29.44
CA ASN A 2 36.75 4.75 -30.07
C ASN A 2 35.69 4.31 -29.05
N PHE A 3 34.96 5.28 -28.50
CA PHE A 3 33.86 5.05 -27.58
C PHE A 3 32.62 4.66 -28.40
N ASN A 4 32.48 3.37 -28.71
CA ASN A 4 31.19 2.85 -29.15
C ASN A 4 30.26 2.79 -27.94
N GLN A 5 29.39 3.80 -27.86
CA GLN A 5 28.22 3.85 -27.00
C GLN A 5 27.30 2.67 -27.32
N ILE A 6 27.40 1.59 -26.55
CA ILE A 6 26.28 0.68 -26.38
C ILE A 6 25.52 1.19 -25.16
N LYS A 7 24.67 2.21 -25.36
CA LYS A 7 23.57 2.45 -24.45
C LYS A 7 22.57 1.32 -24.70
N GLU A 8 22.74 0.21 -23.99
CA GLU A 8 21.64 -0.72 -23.85
C GLU A 8 20.44 0.08 -23.30
N PRO A 9 19.25 -0.01 -23.90
CA PRO A 9 18.08 0.51 -23.25
C PRO A 9 17.92 -0.31 -21.98
N ILE A 10 18.28 0.26 -20.82
CA ILE A 10 17.87 -0.26 -19.53
C ILE A 10 16.37 -0.47 -19.66
N SER A 11 15.98 -1.73 -19.78
CA SER A 11 14.64 -2.11 -20.18
C SER A 11 13.69 -1.42 -19.22
N ARG A 12 12.74 -0.63 -19.73
CA ARG A 12 11.72 0.06 -18.91
C ARG A 12 10.99 -0.92 -17.97
N GLU A 13 11.04 -2.22 -18.26
CA GLU A 13 10.57 -3.31 -17.40
C GLU A 13 11.32 -3.42 -16.05
N VAL A 14 12.60 -3.07 -15.98
CA VAL A 14 13.39 -3.13 -14.73
C VAL A 14 13.06 -1.93 -13.82
N ILE A 15 12.83 -0.76 -14.40
CA ILE A 15 12.38 0.42 -13.65
C ILE A 15 10.95 0.19 -13.11
N ASN A 16 10.11 -0.57 -13.81
CA ASN A 16 8.78 -0.93 -13.34
C ASN A 16 8.72 -2.11 -12.35
N ARG A 17 9.75 -2.96 -12.26
CA ARG A 17 9.80 -4.04 -11.24
C ARG A 17 10.39 -3.61 -9.91
N SER A 18 11.22 -2.56 -9.88
CA SER A 18 11.86 -2.05 -8.65
C SER A 18 11.12 -0.88 -7.99
N LEU A 19 10.05 -0.34 -8.60
CA LEU A 19 9.01 0.36 -7.84
C LEU A 19 8.16 -0.70 -7.13
N CYS A 20 8.79 -1.41 -6.18
CA CYS A 20 8.15 -2.42 -5.36
C CYS A 20 6.86 -1.81 -4.80
N ASN A 21 5.73 -2.41 -5.16
CA ASN A 21 4.44 -2.14 -4.56
C ASN A 21 4.50 -2.62 -3.10
N ASP A 22 5.18 -1.85 -2.23
CA ASP A 22 5.38 -2.08 -0.78
C ASP A 22 4.08 -1.84 0.02
N PHE A 23 2.97 -2.32 -0.51
CA PHE A 23 1.72 -2.38 0.21
C PHE A 23 1.89 -3.40 1.34
N LYS A 24 1.91 -2.91 2.58
CA LYS A 24 1.92 -3.73 3.80
C LYS A 24 0.62 -4.52 4.00
N PHE A 25 -0.45 -4.10 3.34
CA PHE A 25 -1.78 -4.66 3.52
C PHE A 25 -2.47 -4.90 2.18
N ASP A 26 -3.37 -5.88 2.15
CA ASP A 26 -4.16 -6.25 0.98
C ASP A 26 -5.63 -5.85 1.11
N ILE A 27 -6.32 -5.83 -0.03
CA ILE A 27 -7.77 -5.58 -0.06
C ILE A 27 -8.47 -6.73 0.64
N GLY A 28 -9.35 -6.40 1.59
CA GLY A 28 -10.03 -7.35 2.46
C GLY A 28 -9.35 -7.55 3.82
N ASP A 29 -8.11 -7.08 4.00
CA ASP A 29 -7.46 -7.13 5.30
C ASP A 29 -8.21 -6.26 6.31
N ARG A 30 -8.28 -6.78 7.54
CA ARG A 30 -8.77 -6.03 8.68
C ARG A 30 -7.63 -5.27 9.32
N VAL A 31 -7.85 -3.99 9.50
CA VAL A 31 -6.85 -3.06 10.03
C VAL A 31 -7.47 -2.14 11.07
N ILE A 32 -6.62 -1.62 11.94
CA ILE A 32 -6.96 -0.60 12.92
C ILE A 32 -6.33 0.71 12.47
N THR A 33 -7.14 1.77 12.43
CA THR A 33 -6.65 3.13 12.18
C THR A 33 -6.05 3.69 13.46
N LYS A 34 -4.73 3.95 13.50
CA LYS A 34 -4.03 4.41 14.72
C LYS A 34 -4.59 5.71 15.30
N ALA A 35 -5.01 6.64 14.44
CA ALA A 35 -5.49 7.95 14.87
C ALA A 35 -6.79 7.87 15.68
N THR A 36 -7.72 6.98 15.29
CA THR A 36 -9.05 6.87 15.89
C THR A 36 -9.25 5.58 16.68
N HIS A 37 -8.28 4.66 16.64
CA HIS A 37 -8.38 3.29 17.16
C HIS A 37 -9.62 2.54 16.61
N THR A 38 -10.04 2.89 15.40
CA THR A 38 -11.24 2.32 14.77
C THR A 38 -10.86 1.14 13.88
N PRO A 39 -11.46 -0.05 14.08
CA PRO A 39 -11.28 -1.17 13.19
C PRO A 39 -12.04 -0.97 11.87
N GLY A 40 -11.44 -1.44 10.79
CA GLY A 40 -12.04 -1.37 9.46
C GLY A 40 -11.47 -2.41 8.51
N VAL A 41 -11.95 -2.36 7.27
CA VAL A 41 -11.53 -3.25 6.19
C VAL A 41 -10.97 -2.44 5.04
N ILE A 42 -9.84 -2.87 4.48
CA ILE A 42 -9.28 -2.24 3.29
C ILE A 42 -10.16 -2.58 2.09
N LEU A 43 -10.68 -1.53 1.44
CA LEU A 43 -11.45 -1.64 0.21
C LEU A 43 -10.58 -1.43 -1.04
N LYS A 44 -9.61 -0.53 -0.95
CA LYS A 44 -8.74 -0.12 -2.06
C LYS A 44 -7.37 0.30 -1.55
N LYS A 45 -6.36 0.18 -2.41
CA LYS A 45 -4.99 0.60 -2.15
C LYS A 45 -4.47 1.44 -3.32
N PHE A 46 -3.78 2.53 -2.99
CA PHE A 46 -3.24 3.51 -3.93
C PHE A 46 -1.76 3.75 -3.60
N ASN A 47 -0.94 3.82 -4.64
CA ASN A 47 0.46 4.22 -4.54
C ASN A 47 0.65 5.43 -5.45
N ASP A 48 1.09 6.54 -4.89
CA ASP A 48 1.39 7.76 -5.63
C ASP A 48 2.84 8.19 -5.39
N ILE A 49 3.47 8.78 -6.40
CA ILE A 49 4.86 9.22 -6.33
C ILE A 49 4.89 10.74 -6.43
N MET A 50 5.05 11.40 -5.28
CA MET A 50 5.18 12.87 -5.24
C MET A 50 6.59 13.25 -4.84
N GLN A 51 7.24 14.10 -5.64
CA GLN A 51 8.61 14.59 -5.41
C GLN A 51 9.64 13.46 -5.16
N GLY A 52 9.48 12.32 -5.85
CA GLY A 52 10.37 11.17 -5.72
C GLY A 52 10.18 10.34 -4.45
N LYS A 53 9.10 10.57 -3.68
CA LYS A 53 8.71 9.76 -2.54
C LYS A 53 7.43 8.98 -2.85
N ASN A 54 7.38 7.72 -2.43
CA ASN A 54 6.19 6.88 -2.54
C ASN A 54 5.24 7.18 -1.37
N PHE A 55 3.98 7.42 -1.69
CA PHE A 55 2.88 7.66 -0.77
C PHE A 55 1.86 6.55 -0.94
N ILE A 56 1.82 5.64 0.03
CA ILE A 56 0.86 4.53 0.04
C ILE A 56 -0.33 4.91 0.90
N THR A 57 -1.51 4.89 0.28
CA THR A 57 -2.79 5.25 0.92
C THR A 57 -3.80 4.13 0.71
N TYR A 58 -4.62 3.86 1.74
CA TYR A 58 -5.67 2.86 1.71
C TYR A 58 -7.03 3.52 1.94
N THR A 59 -8.04 2.99 1.25
CA THR A 59 -9.45 3.29 1.56
C THR A 59 -9.94 2.26 2.57
N ILE A 60 -10.34 2.72 3.74
CA ILE A 60 -10.82 1.89 4.84
C ILE A 60 -12.31 2.11 5.03
N GLN A 61 -13.08 1.03 5.08
CA GLN A 61 -14.45 1.08 5.60
C GLN A 61 -14.44 0.82 7.10
N CYS A 62 -14.83 1.80 7.89
CA CYS A 62 -14.89 1.71 9.33
C CYS A 62 -16.13 0.91 9.77
N ARG A 63 -15.94 -0.02 10.70
CA ARG A 63 -16.97 -1.01 11.07
C ARG A 63 -18.10 -0.42 11.93
N ASP A 64 -17.76 0.60 12.72
CA ASP A 64 -18.61 1.28 13.70
C ASP A 64 -19.53 2.34 13.09
N SER A 65 -19.15 2.95 11.97
CA SER A 65 -19.84 4.14 11.45
C SER A 65 -20.29 4.05 9.99
N SER A 66 -20.02 2.93 9.29
CA SER A 66 -20.16 2.84 7.82
C SER A 66 -19.39 3.94 7.06
N SER A 67 -18.53 4.68 7.74
CA SER A 67 -17.73 5.75 7.16
C SER A 67 -16.61 5.15 6.33
N ILE A 68 -16.22 5.89 5.29
CA ILE A 68 -15.07 5.54 4.45
C ILE A 68 -13.98 6.57 4.72
N MET A 69 -12.78 6.10 5.03
CA MET A 69 -11.62 6.94 5.33
C MET A 69 -10.48 6.66 4.35
N LEU A 70 -9.68 7.69 4.06
CA LEU A 70 -8.40 7.55 3.37
C LEU A 70 -7.29 7.66 4.42
N VAL A 71 -6.48 6.61 4.55
CA VAL A 71 -5.48 6.50 5.61
C VAL A 71 -4.14 6.10 4.98
N SER A 72 -3.06 6.80 5.35
CA SER A 72 -1.72 6.42 4.92
C SER A 72 -1.28 5.11 5.59
N GLN A 73 -0.43 4.36 4.90
CA GLN A 73 0.10 3.09 5.38
C GLN A 73 0.66 3.15 6.81
N ASP A 74 1.35 4.22 7.16
CA ASP A 74 2.02 4.36 8.46
C ASP A 74 1.04 4.56 9.63
N ASN A 75 -0.21 4.91 9.31
CA ASN A 75 -1.30 5.12 10.26
C ASN A 75 -2.24 3.91 10.39
N LEU A 76 -1.84 2.76 9.84
CA LEU A 76 -2.59 1.50 9.92
C LEU A 76 -1.77 0.42 10.63
N GLU A 77 -2.49 -0.47 11.31
CA GLU A 77 -1.96 -1.69 11.92
C GLU A 77 -2.89 -2.85 11.60
N LEU A 78 -2.34 -4.07 11.53
CA LEU A 78 -3.15 -5.25 11.27
C LEU A 78 -3.98 -5.58 12.50
N ASP A 79 -5.27 -5.89 12.32
CA ASP A 79 -6.15 -6.31 13.41
C ASP A 79 -5.82 -7.76 13.82
N GLN A 80 -4.91 -7.92 14.78
CA GLN A 80 -4.39 -9.22 15.23
C GLN A 80 -5.39 -10.06 16.02
N GLU A 81 -6.50 -9.47 16.49
CA GLU A 81 -7.54 -10.21 17.21
C GLU A 81 -8.42 -11.06 16.26
N TYR A 82 -8.36 -10.80 14.95
CA TYR A 82 -9.06 -11.63 13.97
C TYR A 82 -8.22 -12.81 13.51
N GLN A 83 -8.27 -13.91 14.28
CA GLN A 83 -7.89 -15.23 13.77
C GLN A 83 -9.05 -15.76 12.91
N PRO A 84 -8.87 -16.02 11.60
CA PRO A 84 -9.87 -16.77 10.86
C PRO A 84 -10.00 -18.14 11.54
N ILE A 85 -11.20 -18.43 12.06
CA ILE A 85 -11.50 -19.76 12.61
C ILE A 85 -11.26 -20.74 11.47
N LYS A 86 -10.15 -21.49 11.53
CA LYS A 86 -9.91 -22.64 10.65
C LYS A 86 -11.06 -23.60 10.89
N LYS A 87 -12.00 -23.67 9.95
CA LYS A 87 -12.98 -24.75 9.86
C LYS A 87 -12.32 -25.99 9.30
#